data_AF-A0A956JMV8-F1
#
_entry.id   AF-A0A956JMV8-F1
#
_cell.length_a   1.000
_cell.length_b   1.000
_cell.length_c   1.000
_cell.angle_alpha   90.00
_cell.angle_beta   90.00
_cell.angle_gamma   90.00
#
_symmetry.space_group_name_H-M   'P 1'
#
loop_
_entity.id
_entity.type
_entity.pdbx_description
1 polymer ?
#
loop_
_entity_poly.entity_id
_entity_poly.type
_entity_poly.pdbx_seq_one_letter_code
_entity_poly.pdbx_strand_id
1 'polypeptide(L)'
;MPTPLPVLALLLVAPAASASPPESASAAAETPAAPYTQAEAQADIDTLLRDRGRDYLLARGRLEEHPTIAAPLVAGRLQGDGLGPAERQRLLALLGAFGRPEDLRAFADELRRSAAAAPPGQEIPSVEPWRILLREQGAPAAEVLAELVGDRDLSEDLRALLLGDLIEILPPEALPPYVALVGTGQASLRQALRRALARRARERPA
;
A
#
# COMPACT_ATOMS: atom_id res chain seq x y z
N MET A 1 19.74 29.78 53.83
CA MET A 1 20.96 30.18 54.57
C MET A 1 22.14 30.18 53.60
N PRO A 2 22.87 31.30 53.51
CA PRO A 2 23.91 31.58 52.50
C PRO A 2 25.33 31.19 52.97
N THR A 3 26.22 30.95 51.98
CA THR A 3 27.71 31.10 51.98
C THR A 3 28.56 30.18 52.88
N PRO A 4 29.90 30.02 52.67
CA PRO A 4 30.79 30.37 51.54
C PRO A 4 31.78 29.25 51.09
N LEU A 5 32.49 29.49 49.98
CA LEU A 5 33.72 28.82 49.53
C LEU A 5 34.90 29.04 50.51
N PRO A 6 35.96 28.21 50.44
CA PRO A 6 37.21 28.79 49.96
C PRO A 6 38.06 27.90 49.03
N VAL A 7 38.77 28.62 48.17
CA VAL A 7 39.88 28.25 47.29
C VAL A 7 41.13 27.94 48.12
N LEU A 8 41.89 26.88 47.77
CA LEU A 8 43.35 26.88 47.98
C LEU A 8 44.05 25.89 47.05
N ALA A 9 45.01 26.45 46.30
CA ALA A 9 45.86 25.82 45.31
C ALA A 9 47.18 25.33 45.96
N LEU A 10 47.73 24.21 45.47
CA LEU A 10 49.16 23.84 45.58
C LEU A 10 49.41 22.69 44.58
N LEU A 11 49.93 22.94 43.36
CA LEU A 11 51.33 23.00 42.94
C LEU A 11 52.16 21.72 43.16
N LEU A 12 52.63 21.20 42.01
CA LEU A 12 53.78 20.32 41.74
C LEU A 12 53.77 18.88 42.28
N VAL A 13 53.91 17.91 41.37
CA VAL A 13 55.20 17.32 40.97
C VAL A 13 54.93 16.34 39.82
N ALA A 14 55.63 16.52 38.70
CA ALA A 14 55.72 15.52 37.64
C ALA A 14 56.93 14.62 37.91
N PRO A 15 56.79 13.31 37.69
CA PRO A 15 57.87 12.52 37.11
C PRO A 15 57.39 11.84 35.82
N ALA A 16 58.23 11.96 34.79
CA ALA A 16 58.11 11.21 33.56
C ALA A 16 58.27 9.71 33.84
N ALA A 17 57.32 8.90 33.36
CA ALA A 17 57.51 7.47 33.16
C ALA A 17 56.67 7.01 31.97
N SER A 18 57.36 6.34 31.06
CA SER A 18 56.91 5.84 29.76
C SER A 18 55.77 4.82 29.82
N ALA A 19 55.15 4.66 28.64
CA ALA A 19 54.54 3.44 28.11
C ALA A 19 53.12 3.07 28.58
N SER A 20 52.12 3.45 27.78
CA SER A 20 51.36 2.53 26.90
C SER A 20 50.30 3.35 26.15
N PRO A 21 50.13 3.17 24.83
CA PRO A 21 49.01 3.80 24.13
C PRO A 21 47.70 3.28 24.75
N PRO A 22 46.69 4.14 24.98
CA PRO A 22 45.35 3.63 25.21
C PRO A 22 44.96 2.87 23.94
N GLU A 23 44.83 1.56 24.12
CA GLU A 23 44.09 0.66 23.26
C GLU A 23 42.85 1.41 22.78
N SER A 24 42.89 1.80 21.51
CA SER A 24 41.80 2.44 20.82
C SER A 24 40.55 1.66 21.16
N ALA A 25 39.68 2.26 21.98
CA ALA A 25 38.28 1.89 22.01
C ALA A 25 37.83 1.99 20.55
N SER A 26 37.82 0.84 19.90
CA SER A 26 37.21 0.66 18.59
C SER A 26 35.74 0.97 18.85
N ALA A 27 35.40 2.25 18.66
CA ALA A 27 34.11 2.62 18.18
C ALA A 27 33.88 1.70 16.99
N ALA A 28 33.13 0.62 17.21
CA ALA A 28 32.50 -0.11 16.15
C ALA A 28 31.71 0.95 15.40
N ALA A 29 32.32 1.48 14.34
CA ALA A 29 31.62 2.25 13.36
C ALA A 29 30.48 1.32 12.94
N GLU A 30 29.25 1.69 13.30
CA GLU A 30 28.08 1.14 12.67
C GLU A 30 28.29 1.41 11.17
N THR A 31 28.80 0.40 10.46
CA THR A 31 28.89 0.44 9.02
C THR A 31 27.47 0.73 8.55
N PRO A 32 27.21 1.89 7.92
CA PRO A 32 25.86 2.20 7.46
C PRO A 32 25.42 1.03 6.60
N ALA A 33 24.30 0.40 6.96
CA ALA A 33 23.75 -0.71 6.22
C ALA A 33 23.68 -0.31 4.74
N ALA A 34 24.17 -1.19 3.86
CA ALA A 34 24.16 -0.91 2.44
C ALA A 34 22.73 -0.57 1.99
N PRO A 35 22.54 0.46 1.15
CA PRO A 35 21.21 0.87 0.73
C PRO A 35 20.55 -0.27 -0.04
N TYR A 36 19.28 -0.56 0.27
CA TYR A 36 18.50 -1.58 -0.44
C TYR A 36 18.44 -1.26 -1.94
N THR A 37 18.76 -2.25 -2.77
CA THR A 37 18.98 -2.08 -4.21
C THR A 37 17.86 -2.68 -5.04
N GLN A 38 17.79 -2.28 -6.32
CA GLN A 38 16.87 -2.85 -7.30
C GLN A 38 17.08 -4.37 -7.49
N ALA A 39 18.33 -4.84 -7.43
CA ALA A 39 18.65 -6.26 -7.58
C ALA A 39 18.15 -7.09 -6.39
N GLU A 40 18.26 -6.56 -5.17
CA GLU A 40 17.72 -7.19 -3.96
C GLU A 40 16.20 -7.22 -3.99
N ALA A 41 15.56 -6.12 -4.41
CA ALA A 41 14.12 -6.07 -4.61
C ALA A 41 13.63 -7.11 -5.63
N GLN A 42 14.36 -7.30 -6.73
CA GLN A 42 14.03 -8.33 -7.72
C GLN A 42 14.16 -9.74 -7.14
N ALA A 43 15.21 -9.99 -6.35
CA ALA A 43 15.41 -11.28 -5.67
C ALA A 43 14.33 -11.57 -4.61
N ASP A 44 13.88 -10.54 -3.89
CA ASP A 44 12.80 -10.64 -2.92
C ASP A 44 11.44 -10.90 -3.60
N ILE A 45 11.17 -10.27 -4.75
CA ILE A 45 10.01 -10.57 -5.59
C ILE A 45 10.04 -12.03 -6.05
N ASP A 46 11.18 -12.51 -6.53
CA ASP A 46 11.35 -13.91 -6.93
C ASP A 46 11.12 -14.88 -5.75
N THR A 47 11.60 -14.52 -4.55
CA THR A 47 11.37 -15.28 -3.31
C THR A 47 9.87 -15.35 -2.98
N LEU A 48 9.14 -14.23 -3.08
CA LEU A 48 7.69 -14.18 -2.85
C LEU A 48 6.89 -15.10 -3.78
N LEU A 49 7.38 -15.27 -5.02
CA LEU A 49 6.71 -16.10 -6.03
C LEU A 49 6.96 -17.60 -5.79
N ARG A 50 8.19 -17.97 -5.40
CA ARG A 50 8.62 -19.36 -5.25
C ARG A 50 8.32 -19.97 -3.87
N ASP A 51 8.41 -19.18 -2.80
CA ASP A 51 8.34 -19.66 -1.42
C ASP A 51 7.09 -19.12 -0.68
N ARG A 52 6.77 -19.75 0.46
CA ARG A 52 5.71 -19.37 1.42
C ARG A 52 6.17 -19.46 2.88
N GLY A 53 7.44 -19.78 3.13
CA GLY A 53 8.01 -19.96 4.46
C GLY A 53 8.52 -18.68 5.11
N ARG A 54 9.56 -18.81 5.95
CA ARG A 54 10.19 -17.68 6.64
C ARG A 54 10.78 -16.67 5.65
N ASP A 55 11.41 -17.15 4.58
CA ASP A 55 12.09 -16.29 3.62
C ASP A 55 11.09 -15.42 2.83
N TYR A 56 9.88 -15.95 2.58
CA TYR A 56 8.76 -15.19 2.06
C TYR A 56 8.42 -13.99 2.96
N LEU A 57 8.27 -14.20 4.27
CA LEU A 57 7.89 -13.13 5.20
C LEU A 57 8.98 -12.06 5.32
N LEU A 58 10.25 -12.48 5.31
CA LEU A 58 11.39 -11.56 5.36
C LEU A 58 11.51 -10.75 4.06
N ALA A 59 11.36 -11.38 2.90
CA ALA A 59 11.35 -10.71 1.60
C ALA A 59 10.20 -9.70 1.52
N ARG A 60 9.00 -10.10 1.98
CA ARG A 60 7.83 -9.23 2.04
C ARG A 60 8.09 -7.99 2.90
N GLY A 61 8.60 -8.19 4.12
CA GLY A 61 8.91 -7.08 5.03
C GLY A 61 9.88 -6.08 4.42
N ARG A 62 10.97 -6.57 3.81
CA ARG A 62 11.95 -5.71 3.12
C ARG A 62 11.34 -4.91 1.97
N LEU A 63 10.47 -5.53 1.17
CA LEU A 63 9.79 -4.84 0.06
C LEU A 63 8.80 -3.78 0.56
N GLU A 64 8.06 -4.08 1.64
CA GLU A 64 7.14 -3.13 2.28
C GLU A 64 7.86 -1.95 2.94
N GLU A 65 9.08 -2.16 3.45
CA GLU A 65 9.94 -1.08 3.96
C GLU A 65 10.51 -0.18 2.84
N HIS A 66 10.55 -0.66 1.59
CA HIS A 66 11.16 0.04 0.45
C HIS A 66 10.21 0.19 -0.76
N PRO A 67 9.01 0.78 -0.58
CA PRO A 67 7.97 0.82 -1.62
C PRO A 67 8.38 1.65 -2.84
N THR A 68 9.29 2.61 -2.70
CA THR A 68 9.79 3.43 -3.82
C THR A 68 10.55 2.60 -4.86
N ILE A 69 11.29 1.57 -4.40
CA ILE A 69 12.05 0.65 -5.26
C ILE A 69 11.18 -0.56 -5.65
N ALA A 70 10.43 -1.11 -4.70
CA ALA A 70 9.66 -2.33 -4.88
C ALA A 70 8.44 -2.13 -5.80
N ALA A 71 7.65 -1.07 -5.62
CA ALA A 71 6.41 -0.86 -6.39
C ALA A 71 6.59 -0.90 -7.92
N PRO A 72 7.53 -0.15 -8.54
CA PRO A 72 7.68 -0.19 -9.99
C PRO A 72 8.10 -1.58 -10.50
N LEU A 73 8.88 -2.34 -9.74
CA LEU A 73 9.29 -3.69 -10.10
C LEU A 73 8.12 -4.68 -10.01
N VAL A 74 7.32 -4.59 -8.95
CA VAL A 74 6.14 -5.45 -8.77
C VAL A 74 5.10 -5.15 -9.86
N ALA A 75 4.85 -3.86 -10.14
CA ALA A 75 3.97 -3.42 -11.22
C ALA A 75 4.47 -3.91 -12.59
N GLY A 76 5.77 -3.74 -12.88
CA GLY A 76 6.39 -4.28 -14.09
C GLY A 76 6.28 -5.80 -14.19
N ARG A 77 6.42 -6.52 -13.08
CA ARG A 77 6.27 -7.99 -13.05
C ARG A 77 4.84 -8.42 -13.34
N LEU A 78 3.84 -7.71 -12.82
CA LEU A 78 2.41 -7.97 -13.08
C LEU A 78 2.00 -7.75 -14.53
N GLN A 79 2.68 -6.85 -15.25
CA GLN A 79 2.47 -6.63 -16.69
C GLN A 79 3.11 -7.72 -17.56
N GLY A 80 4.05 -8.49 -17.01
CA GLY A 80 4.72 -9.57 -17.73
C GLY A 80 3.87 -10.83 -17.89
N ASP A 81 4.16 -11.59 -18.94
CA ASP A 81 3.54 -12.90 -19.17
C ASP A 81 4.11 -13.97 -18.23
N GLY A 82 3.32 -15.02 -17.99
CA GLY A 82 3.76 -16.23 -17.27
C GLY A 82 3.48 -16.27 -15.77
N LEU A 83 2.84 -15.24 -15.19
CA LEU A 83 2.38 -15.30 -13.79
C LEU A 83 1.08 -16.08 -13.67
N GLY A 84 1.06 -17.10 -12.82
CA GLY A 84 -0.15 -17.82 -12.44
C GLY A 84 -1.11 -16.97 -11.59
N PRO A 85 -2.40 -17.36 -11.46
CA PRO A 85 -3.40 -16.60 -10.69
C PRO A 85 -2.98 -16.31 -9.24
N ALA A 86 -2.40 -17.31 -8.56
CA ALA A 86 -1.95 -17.18 -7.16
C ALA A 86 -0.70 -16.31 -7.01
N GLU A 87 0.12 -16.18 -8.05
CA GLU A 87 1.29 -15.31 -8.07
C GLU A 87 0.87 -13.86 -8.29
N ARG A 88 -0.02 -13.64 -9.26
CA ARG A 88 -0.67 -12.33 -9.47
C ARG A 88 -1.33 -11.85 -8.19
N GLN A 89 -2.15 -12.69 -7.54
CA GLN A 89 -2.79 -12.31 -6.27
C GLN A 89 -1.79 -11.90 -5.18
N ARG A 90 -0.64 -12.58 -5.08
CA ARG A 90 0.41 -12.25 -4.10
C ARG A 90 1.05 -10.89 -4.38
N LEU A 91 1.43 -10.65 -5.64
CA LEU A 91 2.00 -9.37 -6.07
C LEU A 91 1.00 -8.22 -5.91
N LEU A 92 -0.28 -8.51 -6.10
CA LEU A 92 -1.36 -7.55 -5.89
C LEU A 92 -1.56 -7.20 -4.43
N ALA A 93 -1.61 -8.19 -3.55
CA ALA A 93 -1.66 -7.95 -2.11
C ALA A 93 -0.45 -7.14 -1.62
N LEU A 94 0.72 -7.34 -2.22
CA LEU A 94 1.92 -6.57 -1.92
C LEU A 94 1.79 -5.10 -2.39
N LEU A 95 1.34 -4.86 -3.62
CA LEU A 95 1.10 -3.49 -4.09
C LEU A 95 0.04 -2.77 -3.23
N GLY A 96 -1.01 -3.48 -2.83
CA GLY A 96 -2.00 -2.96 -1.90
C GLY A 96 -1.39 -2.50 -0.58
N ALA A 97 -0.44 -3.26 -0.05
CA ALA A 97 0.27 -2.94 1.19
C ALA A 97 1.17 -1.70 1.07
N PHE A 98 1.66 -1.34 -0.12
CA PHE A 98 2.47 -0.14 -0.31
C PHE A 98 1.68 1.16 -0.15
N GLY A 99 0.35 1.13 -0.34
CA GLY A 99 -0.52 2.29 -0.11
C GLY A 99 -0.25 3.48 -1.03
N ARG A 100 0.22 3.25 -2.26
CA ARG A 100 0.64 4.32 -3.18
C ARG A 100 -0.52 4.80 -4.05
N PRO A 101 -0.87 6.10 -4.02
CA PRO A 101 -1.97 6.62 -4.83
C PRO A 101 -1.67 6.58 -6.32
N GLU A 102 -0.39 6.54 -6.73
CA GLU A 102 -0.02 6.47 -8.14
C GLU A 102 -0.43 5.14 -8.80
N ASP A 103 -0.53 4.05 -8.02
CA ASP A 103 -0.85 2.72 -8.52
C ASP A 103 -2.36 2.51 -8.77
N LEU A 104 -3.21 3.42 -8.25
CA LEU A 104 -4.66 3.32 -8.34
C LEU A 104 -5.16 3.26 -9.79
N ARG A 105 -4.57 4.07 -10.68
CA ARG A 105 -4.93 4.04 -12.11
C ARG A 105 -4.56 2.73 -12.76
N ALA A 106 -3.39 2.18 -12.44
CA ALA A 106 -2.96 0.89 -12.97
C ALA A 106 -3.90 -0.24 -12.53
N PHE A 107 -4.39 -0.21 -11.28
CA PHE A 107 -5.40 -1.16 -10.80
C PHE A 107 -6.72 -1.04 -11.56
N ALA A 108 -7.18 0.18 -11.82
CA ALA A 108 -8.40 0.42 -12.60
C ALA A 108 -8.27 -0.03 -14.05
N ASP A 109 -7.14 0.20 -14.68
CA ASP A 109 -6.88 -0.25 -16.05
C ASP A 109 -6.84 -1.77 -16.14
N GLU A 110 -6.28 -2.45 -15.14
CA GLU A 110 -6.27 -3.90 -15.11
C GLU A 110 -7.61 -4.51 -14.70
N LEU A 111 -8.42 -3.78 -13.92
CA LEU A 111 -9.82 -4.10 -13.70
C LEU A 111 -10.58 -4.09 -15.03
N ARG A 112 -10.45 -3.04 -15.84
CA ARG A 112 -11.08 -2.93 -17.16
C ARG A 112 -10.64 -4.06 -18.10
N ARG A 113 -9.33 -4.32 -18.18
CA ARG A 113 -8.79 -5.42 -19.00
C ARG A 113 -9.31 -6.78 -18.55
N SER A 114 -9.37 -7.02 -17.23
CA SER A 114 -9.90 -8.26 -16.66
C SER A 114 -11.40 -8.43 -16.94
N ALA A 115 -12.18 -7.35 -16.88
CA ALA A 115 -13.59 -7.35 -17.24
C ALA A 115 -13.79 -7.69 -18.73
N ALA A 116 -13.04 -7.03 -19.61
CA ALA A 116 -13.12 -7.23 -21.06
C ALA A 116 -12.69 -8.64 -21.50
N ALA A 117 -11.71 -9.23 -20.80
CA ALA A 117 -11.23 -10.59 -21.07
C ALA A 117 -12.07 -11.69 -20.40
N ALA A 118 -13.04 -11.33 -19.56
CA ALA A 118 -13.80 -12.30 -18.79
C ALA A 118 -14.75 -13.14 -19.68
N PRO A 119 -14.83 -14.46 -19.45
CA PRO A 119 -15.88 -15.27 -20.04
C PRO A 119 -17.29 -14.77 -19.64
N PRO A 120 -18.33 -15.08 -20.43
CA PRO A 120 -19.70 -14.76 -20.06
C PRO A 120 -20.07 -15.26 -18.66
N GLY A 121 -20.57 -14.36 -17.81
CA GLY A 121 -20.93 -14.67 -16.42
C GLY A 121 -19.75 -14.74 -15.43
N GLN A 122 -18.51 -14.49 -15.86
CA GLN A 122 -17.31 -14.52 -15.02
C GLN A 122 -16.67 -13.15 -14.79
N GLU A 123 -17.28 -12.07 -15.28
CA GLU A 123 -16.76 -10.71 -15.14
C GLU A 123 -16.48 -10.33 -13.68
N ILE A 124 -17.45 -10.53 -12.78
CA ILE A 124 -17.32 -10.17 -11.36
C ILE A 124 -16.18 -10.94 -10.66
N PRO A 125 -16.08 -12.29 -10.78
CA PRO A 125 -14.94 -13.03 -10.25
C PRO A 125 -13.58 -12.58 -10.84
N SER A 126 -13.54 -12.27 -12.14
CA SER A 126 -12.31 -11.85 -12.82
C SER A 126 -11.78 -10.50 -12.32
N VAL A 127 -12.67 -9.59 -11.91
CA VAL A 127 -12.30 -8.25 -11.42
C VAL A 127 -12.18 -8.14 -9.91
N GLU A 128 -12.63 -9.15 -9.17
CA GLU A 128 -12.70 -9.12 -7.71
C GLU A 128 -11.37 -8.76 -7.01
N PRO A 129 -10.21 -9.31 -7.41
CA PRO A 129 -8.93 -8.90 -6.83
C PRO A 129 -8.65 -7.40 -6.91
N TRP A 130 -8.90 -6.80 -8.08
CA TRP A 130 -8.65 -5.39 -8.36
C TRP A 130 -9.63 -4.49 -7.60
N ARG A 131 -10.88 -4.93 -7.52
CA ARG A 131 -11.94 -4.25 -6.75
C ARG A 131 -11.60 -4.18 -5.26
N ILE A 132 -11.15 -5.30 -4.68
CA ILE A 132 -10.73 -5.38 -3.28
C ILE A 132 -9.56 -4.42 -3.03
N LEU A 133 -8.54 -4.43 -3.89
CA LEU A 133 -7.41 -3.51 -3.76
C LEU A 133 -7.85 -2.06 -3.78
N LEU A 134 -8.63 -1.64 -4.78
CA LEU A 134 -9.12 -0.26 -4.87
C LEU A 134 -9.90 0.15 -3.61
N ARG A 135 -10.72 -0.75 -3.06
CA ARG A 135 -11.45 -0.49 -1.81
C ARG A 135 -10.52 -0.35 -0.61
N GLU A 136 -9.51 -1.20 -0.48
CA GLU A 136 -8.53 -1.17 0.62
C GLU A 136 -7.70 0.11 0.63
N GLN A 137 -7.50 0.74 -0.54
CA GLN A 137 -6.83 2.04 -0.62
C GLN A 137 -7.66 3.19 -0.01
N GLY A 138 -8.95 2.99 0.24
CA GLY A 138 -9.80 3.96 0.92
C GLY A 138 -10.02 5.25 0.12
N ALA A 139 -10.11 6.39 0.82
CA ALA A 139 -10.46 7.69 0.21
C ALA A 139 -9.62 8.10 -1.03
N PRO A 140 -8.30 7.85 -1.11
CA PRO A 140 -7.52 8.05 -2.33
C PRO A 140 -8.09 7.40 -3.60
N ALA A 141 -8.75 6.25 -3.50
CA ALA A 141 -9.34 5.55 -4.64
C ALA A 141 -10.69 6.11 -5.10
N ALA A 142 -11.26 7.10 -4.41
CA ALA A 142 -12.61 7.58 -4.66
C ALA A 142 -12.80 8.14 -6.09
N GLU A 143 -11.85 8.93 -6.59
CA GLU A 143 -11.93 9.47 -7.95
C GLU A 143 -11.88 8.36 -9.00
N VAL A 144 -10.96 7.41 -8.82
CA VAL A 144 -10.78 6.27 -9.72
C VAL A 144 -12.01 5.35 -9.74
N LEU A 145 -12.58 5.06 -8.57
CA LEU A 145 -13.83 4.30 -8.47
C LEU A 145 -15.02 5.05 -9.09
N ALA A 146 -15.09 6.37 -8.95
CA ALA A 146 -16.14 7.17 -9.58
C ALA A 146 -16.04 7.14 -11.12
N GLU A 147 -14.83 7.20 -11.68
CA GLU A 147 -14.59 7.02 -13.11
C GLU A 147 -15.06 5.63 -13.59
N LEU A 148 -14.71 4.57 -12.86
CA LEU A 148 -15.13 3.20 -13.18
C LEU A 148 -16.66 3.01 -13.09
N VAL A 149 -17.33 3.64 -12.12
CA VAL A 149 -18.80 3.64 -12.05
C VAL A 149 -19.41 4.37 -13.25
N GLY A 150 -18.75 5.41 -13.77
CA GLY A 150 -19.16 6.14 -14.96
C GLY A 150 -18.89 5.41 -16.28
N ASP A 151 -17.97 4.43 -16.27
CA ASP A 151 -17.53 3.68 -17.44
C ASP A 151 -18.66 2.84 -18.02
N ARG A 152 -19.02 3.09 -19.29
CA ARG A 152 -20.16 2.42 -19.95
C ARG A 152 -19.77 1.11 -20.61
N ASP A 153 -18.48 0.80 -20.68
CA ASP A 153 -17.98 -0.46 -21.24
C ASP A 153 -18.05 -1.60 -20.20
N LEU A 154 -18.16 -1.26 -18.91
CA LEU A 154 -18.40 -2.21 -17.83
C LEU A 154 -19.89 -2.58 -17.72
N SER A 155 -20.17 -3.81 -17.30
CA SER A 155 -21.56 -4.22 -17.08
C SER A 155 -22.25 -3.42 -15.98
N GLU A 156 -23.57 -3.33 -16.07
CA GLU A 156 -24.40 -2.64 -15.08
C GLU A 156 -24.25 -3.23 -13.67
N ASP A 157 -24.09 -4.56 -13.57
CA ASP A 157 -23.87 -5.26 -12.31
C ASP A 157 -22.50 -4.94 -11.70
N LEU A 158 -21.44 -4.90 -12.50
CA LEU A 158 -20.11 -4.52 -12.04
C LEU A 158 -20.10 -3.05 -11.58
N ARG A 159 -20.69 -2.14 -12.35
CA ARG A 159 -20.80 -0.72 -11.98
C ARG A 159 -21.60 -0.53 -10.68
N ALA A 160 -22.64 -1.33 -10.46
CA ALA A 160 -23.41 -1.33 -9.22
C ALA A 160 -22.57 -1.80 -8.01
N LEU A 161 -21.71 -2.80 -8.18
CA LEU A 161 -20.77 -3.24 -7.14
C LEU A 161 -19.75 -2.16 -6.81
N LEU A 162 -19.11 -1.57 -7.83
CA LEU A 162 -18.11 -0.51 -7.68
C LEU A 162 -18.69 0.73 -7.00
N LEU A 163 -19.95 1.07 -7.29
CA LEU A 163 -20.66 2.13 -6.58
C LEU A 163 -20.83 1.80 -5.09
N GLY A 164 -21.10 0.54 -4.77
CA GLY A 164 -21.12 0.07 -3.39
C GLY A 164 -19.78 0.31 -2.68
N ASP A 165 -18.68 -0.02 -3.32
CA ASP A 165 -17.33 0.18 -2.79
C ASP A 165 -17.00 1.67 -2.63
N LEU A 166 -17.32 2.50 -3.63
CA LEU A 166 -17.14 3.96 -3.58
C LEU A 166 -17.87 4.57 -2.37
N ILE A 167 -19.13 4.20 -2.16
CA ILE A 167 -19.94 4.70 -1.04
C ILE A 167 -19.42 4.20 0.31
N GLU A 168 -18.69 3.09 0.36
CA GLU A 168 -18.11 2.56 1.60
C GLU A 168 -16.85 3.34 2.01
N ILE A 169 -16.01 3.71 1.05
CA ILE A 169 -14.73 4.39 1.28
C ILE A 169 -14.85 5.91 1.44
N LEU A 170 -15.88 6.54 0.86
CA LEU A 170 -16.03 8.00 0.90
C LEU A 170 -16.27 8.51 2.33
N PRO A 171 -15.75 9.69 2.72
CA PRO A 171 -16.21 10.35 3.95
C PRO A 171 -17.65 10.86 3.79
N PRO A 172 -18.46 10.94 4.87
CA PRO A 172 -19.87 11.34 4.79
C PRO A 172 -20.09 12.69 4.07
N GLU A 173 -19.17 13.62 4.26
CA GLU A 173 -19.20 14.98 3.71
C GLU A 173 -19.02 15.00 2.20
N ALA A 174 -18.37 13.97 1.63
CA ALA A 174 -18.11 13.85 0.20
C ALA A 174 -19.20 13.07 -0.56
N LEU A 175 -20.21 12.51 0.13
CA LEU A 175 -21.29 11.75 -0.51
C LEU A 175 -22.27 12.57 -1.37
N PRO A 176 -22.67 13.81 -1.02
CA PRO A 176 -23.75 14.52 -1.72
C PRO A 176 -23.57 14.67 -3.24
N PRO A 177 -22.38 15.01 -3.77
CA PRO A 177 -22.15 15.11 -5.21
C PRO A 177 -22.43 13.79 -5.96
N TYR A 178 -22.01 12.65 -5.39
CA TYR A 178 -22.17 11.34 -6.02
C TYR A 178 -23.62 10.83 -5.95
N VAL A 179 -24.33 11.15 -4.87
CA VAL A 179 -25.77 10.83 -4.73
C VAL A 179 -26.59 11.54 -5.81
N ALA A 180 -26.29 12.81 -6.09
CA ALA A 180 -26.97 13.57 -7.14
C ALA A 180 -26.71 12.97 -8.54
N LEU A 181 -25.45 12.62 -8.83
CA LEU A 181 -25.02 12.09 -10.13
C LEU A 181 -25.63 10.72 -10.45
N VAL A 182 -25.78 9.86 -9.42
CA VAL A 182 -26.43 8.55 -9.58
C VAL A 182 -27.96 8.66 -9.54
N GLY A 183 -28.51 9.65 -8.84
CA GLY A 183 -29.96 9.91 -8.79
C GLY A 183 -30.58 10.17 -10.17
N THR A 184 -29.80 10.69 -11.10
CA THR A 184 -30.19 10.88 -12.51
C THR A 184 -29.93 9.67 -13.42
N GLY A 185 -29.30 8.61 -12.90
CA GLY A 185 -28.83 7.44 -13.65
C GLY A 185 -29.84 6.29 -13.80
N GLN A 186 -29.32 5.14 -14.25
CA GLN A 186 -30.06 3.88 -14.45
C GLN A 186 -30.71 3.35 -13.16
N ALA A 187 -31.80 2.59 -13.28
CA ALA A 187 -32.61 2.14 -12.14
C ALA A 187 -31.83 1.21 -11.18
N SER A 188 -30.98 0.34 -11.70
CA SER A 188 -30.12 -0.55 -10.92
C SER A 188 -29.12 0.22 -10.04
N LEU A 189 -28.45 1.23 -10.59
CA LEU A 189 -27.46 2.05 -9.89
C LEU A 189 -28.12 2.84 -8.76
N ARG A 190 -29.34 3.35 -8.99
CA ARG A 190 -30.14 3.95 -7.91
C ARG A 190 -30.48 2.96 -6.80
N GLN A 191 -30.84 1.72 -7.16
CA GLN A 191 -31.12 0.68 -6.17
C GLN A 191 -29.84 0.25 -5.42
N ALA A 192 -28.69 0.18 -6.11
CA ALA A 192 -27.40 -0.11 -5.53
C ALA A 192 -26.98 0.99 -4.55
N LEU A 193 -27.11 2.26 -4.96
CA LEU A 193 -26.86 3.42 -4.09
C LEU A 193 -27.70 3.36 -2.81
N ARG A 194 -29.01 3.16 -2.94
CA ARG A 194 -29.92 3.06 -1.77
C ARG A 194 -29.50 1.94 -0.83
N ARG A 195 -29.14 0.76 -1.37
CA ARG A 195 -28.66 -0.38 -0.59
C ARG A 195 -27.34 -0.07 0.12
N ALA A 196 -26.39 0.55 -0.57
CA ALA A 196 -25.10 0.93 -0.02
C ALA A 196 -25.24 1.97 1.11
N LEU A 197 -26.05 3.01 0.91
CA LEU A 197 -26.33 4.02 1.94
C LEU A 197 -27.03 3.40 3.17
N ALA A 198 -28.03 2.54 2.95
CA ALA A 198 -28.73 1.85 4.04
C ALA A 198 -27.83 0.85 4.79
N ARG A 199 -26.86 0.23 4.12
CA ARG A 199 -25.83 -0.59 4.78
C ARG A 199 -24.92 0.28 5.64
N ARG A 200 -24.35 1.34 5.06
CA ARG A 200 -23.47 2.27 5.76
C ARG A 200 -24.10 2.89 7.00
N ALA A 201 -25.36 3.34 6.91
CA ALA A 201 -26.08 3.93 8.04
C ALA A 201 -26.28 2.95 9.21
N ARG A 202 -26.33 1.64 8.94
CA ARG A 202 -26.41 0.60 9.98
C ARG A 202 -25.05 0.32 10.63
N GLU A 203 -23.97 0.40 9.85
CA GLU A 203 -22.61 0.10 10.32
C GLU A 203 -21.92 1.28 11.00
N ARG A 204 -22.30 2.52 10.63
CA ARG A 204 -21.75 3.76 11.19
C ARG A 204 -22.90 4.72 11.56
N PRO A 205 -23.58 4.51 12.70
CA PRO A 205 -24.53 5.49 13.20
C PRO A 205 -23.79 6.78 13.55
N ALA A 206 -24.38 7.92 13.18
CA ALA A 206 -23.83 9.26 13.39
C ALA A 206 -23.63 9.61 14.87
#